data_AF-A0A7X8G0Z3-F1
#
_entry.id   AF-A0A7X8G0Z3-F1
#
_cell.length_a   1.000
_cell.length_b   1.000
_cell.length_c   1.000
_cell.angle_alpha   90.00
_cell.angle_beta   90.00
_cell.angle_gamma   90.00
#
_symmetry.space_group_name_H-M   'P 1'
#
loop_
_entity.id
_entity.type
_entity.pdbx_description
1 polymer ?
#
loop_
_entity_poly.entity_id
_entity_poly.type
_entity_poly.pdbx_seq_one_letter_code
_entity_poly.pdbx_strand_id
1 'polypeptide(L)'
;MNRNNNHSMVISALLCAIGIVIPIISPLKITLEPASFTLASHVAIFIAMFISPATALFVAAGTAAGFFLAGFPPAIVLRAGTHIIFAAAGAIYLKKHADALKSFKSSQIFSLATALLHGICEVLIVMPFYFGNNMSTAYYAKGFVVSVLVLVGLGTVIHSMVDFYLAQVIWKPVTKAVKIPVDVSVKYNL
;
A
#
# COMPACT_ATOMS: atom_id res chain seq x y z
N MET A 1 -22.61 19.38 7.98
CA MET A 1 -21.34 18.75 7.56
C MET A 1 -20.33 19.84 7.24
N ASN A 2 -19.15 19.80 7.85
CA ASN A 2 -18.09 20.80 7.61
C ASN A 2 -17.47 20.57 6.23
N ARG A 3 -17.27 21.61 5.41
CA ARG A 3 -16.90 21.49 3.98
C ARG A 3 -15.59 20.70 3.77
N ASN A 4 -14.65 20.79 4.71
CA ASN A 4 -13.39 20.02 4.70
C ASN A 4 -13.60 18.50 4.81
N ASN A 5 -14.59 18.06 5.59
CA ASN A 5 -14.87 16.63 5.79
C ASN A 5 -15.41 15.98 4.50
N ASN A 6 -16.20 16.72 3.72
CA ASN A 6 -16.74 16.21 2.46
C ASN A 6 -15.63 15.99 1.42
N HIS A 7 -14.65 16.90 1.33
CA HIS A 7 -13.51 16.74 0.41
C HIS A 7 -12.63 15.53 0.79
N SER A 8 -12.28 15.37 2.07
CA SER A 8 -11.51 14.21 2.52
C SER A 8 -12.22 12.89 2.24
N MET A 9 -13.55 12.85 2.41
CA MET A 9 -14.37 11.67 2.14
C MET A 9 -14.35 11.30 0.64
N VAL A 10 -14.57 12.27 -0.25
CA VAL A 10 -14.55 12.03 -1.71
C VAL A 10 -13.17 11.58 -2.18
N ILE A 11 -12.11 12.21 -1.68
CA ILE A 11 -10.73 11.82 -2.04
C ILE A 11 -10.42 10.40 -1.55
N SER A 12 -10.83 10.06 -0.34
CA SER A 12 -10.65 8.70 0.19
C SER A 12 -11.42 7.67 -0.65
N ALA A 13 -12.66 7.99 -1.06
CA ALA A 13 -13.45 7.12 -1.93
C ALA A 13 -12.79 6.94 -3.31
N LEU A 14 -12.27 8.02 -3.91
CA LEU A 14 -11.57 7.96 -5.20
C LEU A 14 -10.29 7.11 -5.10
N LEU A 15 -9.47 7.33 -4.06
CA LEU A 15 -8.25 6.55 -3.85
C LEU A 15 -8.55 5.07 -3.59
N CYS A 16 -9.62 4.77 -2.86
CA CYS A 16 -10.11 3.41 -2.67
C CYS A 16 -10.49 2.77 -4.00
N ALA A 17 -11.27 3.46 -4.83
CA ALA A 17 -11.64 2.97 -6.16
C ALA A 17 -10.41 2.70 -7.04
N ILE A 18 -9.42 3.61 -7.04
CA ILE A 18 -8.15 3.42 -7.76
C ILE A 18 -7.39 2.20 -7.24
N GLY A 19 -7.28 2.05 -5.91
CA GLY A 19 -6.61 0.92 -5.26
C GLY A 19 -7.27 -0.43 -5.56
N ILE A 20 -8.58 -0.45 -5.79
CA ILE A 20 -9.33 -1.65 -6.20
C ILE A 20 -9.15 -1.94 -7.69
N VAL A 21 -9.30 -0.92 -8.54
CA VAL A 21 -9.34 -1.09 -10.00
C VAL A 21 -7.98 -1.50 -10.57
N ILE A 22 -6.87 -0.91 -10.10
CA ILE A 22 -5.53 -1.20 -10.64
C ILE A 22 -5.23 -2.72 -10.62
N PRO A 23 -5.35 -3.44 -9.49
CA PRO A 23 -5.16 -4.89 -9.43
C PRO A 23 -6.06 -5.70 -10.39
N ILE A 24 -7.29 -5.24 -10.63
CA ILE A 24 -8.24 -5.94 -11.49
C ILE A 24 -7.82 -5.83 -12.96
N ILE A 25 -7.56 -4.61 -13.43
CA ILE A 25 -7.41 -4.31 -14.86
C ILE A 25 -5.96 -4.09 -15.33
N SER A 26 -4.98 -4.00 -14.42
CA SER A 26 -3.61 -3.63 -14.81
C SER A 26 -3.02 -4.63 -15.82
N PRO A 27 -2.49 -4.14 -16.95
CA PRO A 27 -1.79 -4.98 -17.92
C PRO A 27 -0.39 -5.38 -17.44
N LEU A 28 0.13 -4.72 -16.39
CA LEU A 28 1.45 -4.95 -15.80
C LEU A 28 1.31 -5.69 -14.47
N LYS A 29 0.73 -6.90 -14.53
CA LYS A 29 0.56 -7.80 -13.38
C LYS A 29 1.19 -9.16 -13.63
N ILE A 30 1.98 -9.62 -12.66
CA ILE A 30 2.51 -10.98 -12.64
C ILE A 30 1.93 -11.69 -11.42
N THR A 31 1.07 -12.69 -11.66
CA THR A 31 0.36 -13.44 -10.62
C THR A 31 1.00 -14.81 -10.41
N LEU A 32 1.49 -15.06 -9.21
CA LEU A 32 1.98 -16.35 -8.72
C LEU A 32 1.32 -16.60 -7.36
N GLU A 33 0.05 -16.97 -7.36
CA GLU A 33 -0.77 -17.02 -6.14
C GLU A 33 -0.07 -17.75 -4.98
N PRO A 34 -0.05 -17.14 -3.77
CA PRO A 34 -0.69 -15.89 -3.36
C PRO A 34 0.11 -14.61 -3.69
N ALA A 35 1.33 -14.70 -4.21
CA ALA A 35 2.13 -13.54 -4.59
C ALA A 35 1.56 -12.90 -5.87
N SER A 36 1.45 -11.58 -5.87
CA SER A 36 1.04 -10.81 -7.05
C SER A 36 1.84 -9.54 -7.08
N PHE A 37 2.51 -9.29 -8.18
CA PHE A 37 3.28 -8.07 -8.42
C PHE A 37 2.54 -7.27 -9.47
N THR A 38 1.74 -6.31 -9.02
CA THR A 38 1.00 -5.40 -9.88
C THR A 38 1.62 -4.03 -9.75
N LEU A 39 2.21 -3.51 -10.82
CA LEU A 39 2.82 -2.18 -10.78
C LEU A 39 1.80 -1.12 -10.33
N ALA A 40 2.22 -0.23 -9.44
CA ALA A 40 1.42 0.86 -8.89
C ALA A 40 0.24 0.46 -7.98
N SER A 41 0.11 -0.81 -7.57
CA SER A 41 -1.03 -1.26 -6.76
C SER A 41 -1.12 -0.58 -5.39
N HIS A 42 0.00 -0.15 -4.82
CA HIS A 42 0.02 0.53 -3.51
C HIS A 42 0.10 2.06 -3.64
N VAL A 43 0.19 2.62 -4.85
CA VAL A 43 0.33 4.07 -5.06
C VAL A 43 -0.82 4.84 -4.40
N ALA A 44 -2.05 4.37 -4.56
CA ALA A 44 -3.22 5.01 -3.93
C ALA A 44 -3.16 4.98 -2.40
N ILE A 45 -2.64 3.90 -1.83
CA ILE A 45 -2.46 3.73 -0.37
C ILE A 45 -1.37 4.69 0.14
N PHE A 46 -0.27 4.84 -0.59
CA PHE A 46 0.78 5.79 -0.24
C PHE A 46 0.33 7.25 -0.38
N ILE A 47 -0.43 7.58 -1.42
CA ILE A 47 -1.05 8.90 -1.54
C ILE A 47 -1.97 9.17 -0.34
N ALA A 48 -2.79 8.19 0.05
CA ALA A 48 -3.64 8.30 1.23
C ALA A 48 -2.83 8.55 2.51
N MET A 49 -1.69 7.88 2.65
CA MET A 49 -0.72 8.07 3.74
C MET A 49 -0.10 9.47 3.76
N PHE A 50 0.12 10.10 2.61
CA PHE A 50 0.60 11.48 2.51
C PHE A 50 -0.46 12.53 2.85
N ILE A 51 -1.74 12.15 2.89
CA ILE A 51 -2.86 13.06 3.20
C ILE A 51 -3.10 13.15 4.70
N SER A 52 -3.47 12.03 5.33
CA SER A 52 -3.78 11.96 6.76
C SER A 52 -3.83 10.51 7.27
N PRO A 53 -3.64 10.28 8.58
CA PRO A 53 -3.85 8.95 9.18
C PRO A 53 -5.26 8.40 8.95
N ALA A 54 -6.28 9.25 9.00
CA ALA A 54 -7.67 8.84 8.76
C ALA A 54 -7.87 8.39 7.31
N THR A 55 -7.39 9.17 6.34
CA THR A 55 -7.45 8.83 4.91
C THR A 55 -6.70 7.53 4.62
N ALA A 56 -5.49 7.36 5.18
CA ALA A 56 -4.71 6.13 5.04
C ALA A 56 -5.47 4.90 5.53
N LEU A 57 -6.08 4.99 6.72
CA LEU A 57 -6.89 3.93 7.31
C LEU A 57 -8.11 3.59 6.44
N PHE A 58 -8.88 4.59 6.01
CA PHE A 58 -10.07 4.39 5.20
C PHE A 58 -9.75 3.79 3.84
N VAL A 59 -8.70 4.26 3.16
CA VAL A 59 -8.33 3.75 1.84
C VAL A 59 -7.81 2.32 1.94
N ALA A 60 -6.98 2.00 2.95
CA ALA A 60 -6.49 0.64 3.16
C ALA A 60 -7.61 -0.35 3.50
N ALA A 61 -8.46 0.01 4.48
CA ALA A 61 -9.60 -0.81 4.85
C ALA A 61 -10.62 -0.95 3.71
N GLY A 62 -10.92 0.14 3.01
CA GLY A 62 -11.82 0.15 1.87
C GLY A 62 -11.31 -0.70 0.71
N THR A 63 -10.00 -0.66 0.41
CA THR A 63 -9.41 -1.48 -0.65
C THR A 63 -9.46 -2.97 -0.29
N ALA A 64 -9.16 -3.33 0.97
CA ALA A 64 -9.28 -4.72 1.44
C ALA A 64 -10.73 -5.22 1.37
N ALA A 65 -11.70 -4.41 1.81
CA ALA A 65 -13.12 -4.72 1.67
C ALA A 65 -13.54 -4.83 0.19
N GLY A 66 -13.03 -3.96 -0.67
CA GLY A 66 -13.24 -4.02 -2.11
C GLY A 66 -12.72 -5.30 -2.74
N PHE A 67 -11.53 -5.77 -2.34
CA PHE A 67 -10.99 -7.05 -2.79
C PHE A 67 -11.86 -8.23 -2.35
N PHE A 68 -12.37 -8.18 -1.11
CA PHE A 68 -13.31 -9.18 -0.62
C PHE A 68 -14.59 -9.22 -1.48
N LEU A 69 -15.19 -8.06 -1.74
CA LEU A 69 -16.39 -7.93 -2.56
C LEU A 69 -16.15 -8.30 -4.03
N ALA A 70 -14.95 -8.08 -4.55
CA ALA A 70 -14.54 -8.46 -5.89
C ALA A 70 -14.21 -9.96 -6.03
N GLY A 71 -14.29 -10.74 -4.94
CA GLY A 71 -14.12 -12.19 -4.96
C GLY A 71 -12.67 -12.68 -5.00
N PHE A 72 -11.70 -11.86 -4.54
CA PHE A 72 -10.31 -12.30 -4.46
C PHE A 72 -10.13 -13.44 -3.44
N PRO A 73 -9.13 -14.33 -3.65
CA PRO A 73 -8.77 -15.37 -2.68
C PRO A 73 -8.53 -14.82 -1.26
N PRO A 74 -8.92 -15.54 -0.18
CA PRO A 74 -8.78 -15.06 1.19
C PRO A 74 -7.35 -14.62 1.57
N ALA A 75 -6.33 -15.32 1.08
CA ALA A 75 -4.93 -14.95 1.30
C ALA A 75 -4.60 -13.56 0.74
N ILE A 76 -5.16 -13.20 -0.42
CA ILE A 76 -4.96 -11.88 -1.05
C ILE A 76 -5.74 -10.80 -0.29
N VAL A 77 -6.97 -11.09 0.12
CA VAL A 77 -7.80 -10.16 0.91
C VAL A 77 -7.13 -9.81 2.24
N LEU A 78 -6.63 -10.82 2.97
CA LEU A 78 -5.95 -10.58 4.25
C LEU A 78 -4.61 -9.87 4.06
N ARG A 79 -3.85 -10.16 2.98
CA ARG A 79 -2.66 -9.37 2.62
C ARG A 79 -3.02 -7.90 2.40
N ALA A 80 -4.06 -7.60 1.63
CA ALA A 80 -4.55 -6.23 1.47
C ALA A 80 -4.98 -5.60 2.80
N GLY A 81 -5.54 -6.39 3.72
CA GLY A 81 -5.85 -5.96 5.09
C GLY A 81 -4.61 -5.51 5.89
N THR A 82 -3.44 -6.10 5.66
CA THR A 82 -2.19 -5.68 6.33
C THR A 82 -1.78 -4.26 5.96
N HIS A 83 -2.27 -3.73 4.83
CA HIS A 83 -1.93 -2.38 4.41
C HIS A 83 -2.37 -1.32 5.42
N ILE A 84 -3.42 -1.63 6.21
CA ILE A 84 -3.88 -0.77 7.32
C ILE A 84 -2.73 -0.46 8.28
N ILE A 85 -1.90 -1.45 8.59
CA ILE A 85 -0.83 -1.34 9.59
C ILE A 85 0.24 -0.36 9.09
N PHE A 86 0.84 -0.63 7.94
CA PHE A 86 1.94 0.21 7.46
C PHE A 86 1.46 1.60 7.02
N ALA A 87 0.27 1.71 6.42
CA ALA A 87 -0.26 2.98 5.95
C ALA A 87 -0.63 3.90 7.12
N ALA A 88 -1.29 3.37 8.16
CA ALA A 88 -1.60 4.16 9.36
C ALA A 88 -0.33 4.52 10.13
N ALA A 89 0.58 3.57 10.36
CA ALA A 89 1.85 3.83 11.04
C ALA A 89 2.70 4.87 10.30
N GLY A 90 2.83 4.72 8.98
CA GLY A 90 3.54 5.68 8.13
C GLY A 90 2.89 7.06 8.16
N ALA A 91 1.57 7.17 8.08
CA ALA A 91 0.88 8.46 8.12
C ALA A 91 1.02 9.15 9.48
N ILE A 92 0.94 8.39 10.58
CA ILE A 92 1.16 8.92 11.94
C ILE A 92 2.61 9.41 12.09
N TYR A 93 3.57 8.65 11.56
CA TYR A 93 4.97 9.06 11.56
C TYR A 93 5.18 10.36 10.77
N LEU A 94 4.66 10.43 9.54
CA LEU A 94 4.76 11.63 8.70
C LEU A 94 4.09 12.86 9.31
N LYS A 95 2.99 12.68 10.06
CA LYS A 95 2.34 13.76 10.79
C LYS A 95 3.27 14.40 11.83
N LYS A 96 4.15 13.60 12.45
CA LYS A 96 5.13 14.07 13.45
C LYS A 96 6.46 14.49 12.84
N HIS A 97 6.86 13.87 11.73
CA HIS A 97 8.15 14.02 11.05
C HIS A 97 7.95 14.41 9.59
N ALA A 98 7.44 15.63 9.38
CA ALA A 98 7.17 16.21 8.07
C ALA A 98 8.39 16.28 7.13
N ASP A 99 9.60 16.25 7.70
CA ASP A 99 10.87 16.28 7.01
C ASP A 99 11.26 14.94 6.37
N ALA A 100 10.59 13.84 6.73
CA ALA A 100 10.85 12.50 6.20
C ALA A 100 10.74 12.41 4.67
N LEU A 101 9.94 13.28 4.04
CA LEU A 101 9.76 13.32 2.57
C LEU A 101 10.50 14.48 1.91
N LYS A 102 11.28 15.26 2.68
CA LYS A 102 11.88 16.52 2.20
C LYS A 102 13.05 16.29 1.25
N SER A 103 13.83 15.24 1.46
CA SER A 103 14.99 14.88 0.63
C SER A 103 14.86 13.45 0.11
N PHE A 104 15.46 13.17 -1.05
CA PHE A 104 15.48 11.82 -1.61
C PHE A 104 16.00 10.80 -0.59
N LYS A 105 17.13 11.10 0.08
CA LYS A 105 17.73 10.20 1.08
C LYS A 105 16.79 9.91 2.25
N SER A 106 16.25 10.95 2.90
CA SER A 106 15.34 10.78 4.04
C SER A 106 14.08 10.00 3.63
N SER A 107 13.58 10.29 2.42
CA SER A 107 12.41 9.63 1.90
C SER A 107 12.62 8.16 1.56
N GLN A 108 13.80 7.78 1.07
CA GLN A 108 14.14 6.38 0.81
C GLN A 108 14.33 5.61 2.12
N ILE A 109 14.87 6.23 3.17
CA ILE A 109 14.94 5.63 4.51
C ILE A 109 13.53 5.37 5.05
N PHE A 110 12.64 6.36 4.94
CA PHE A 110 11.24 6.20 5.34
C PHE A 110 10.52 5.12 4.51
N SER A 111 10.72 5.13 3.19
CA SER A 111 10.17 4.12 2.27
C SER A 111 10.64 2.71 2.62
N LEU A 112 11.92 2.52 2.93
CA LEU A 112 12.45 1.23 3.34
C LEU A 112 11.85 0.77 4.67
N ALA A 113 11.72 1.66 5.65
CA ALA A 113 11.13 1.32 6.94
C ALA A 113 9.66 0.88 6.83
N THR A 114 8.85 1.59 6.02
CA THR A 114 7.45 1.20 5.78
C THR A 114 7.35 -0.06 4.94
N ALA A 115 8.23 -0.24 3.95
CA ALA A 115 8.30 -1.44 3.12
C ALA A 115 8.67 -2.70 3.92
N LEU A 116 9.60 -2.58 4.89
CA LEU A 116 9.95 -3.66 5.81
C LEU A 116 8.75 -4.04 6.69
N LEU A 117 8.06 -3.05 7.26
CA LEU A 117 6.85 -3.29 8.05
C LEU A 117 5.77 -3.99 7.21
N HIS A 118 5.55 -3.53 5.98
CA HIS A 118 4.62 -4.15 5.03
C HIS A 118 5.00 -5.60 4.73
N GLY A 119 6.25 -5.87 4.34
CA GLY A 119 6.72 -7.21 4.03
C GLY A 119 6.62 -8.18 5.21
N ILE A 120 6.94 -7.73 6.43
CA ILE A 120 6.78 -8.54 7.65
C ILE A 120 5.32 -8.91 7.86
N CYS A 121 4.40 -7.94 7.78
CA CYS A 121 2.98 -8.21 7.96
C CYS A 121 2.43 -9.19 6.91
N GLU A 122 2.86 -9.07 5.65
CA GLU A 122 2.43 -10.01 4.62
C GLU A 122 2.96 -11.42 4.85
N VAL A 123 4.23 -11.58 5.23
CA VAL A 123 4.79 -12.90 5.58
C VAL A 123 4.01 -13.53 6.73
N LEU A 124 3.72 -12.75 7.78
CA LEU A 124 2.93 -13.22 8.93
C LEU A 124 1.53 -13.71 8.52
N ILE A 125 0.86 -13.00 7.62
CA ILE A 125 -0.46 -13.39 7.13
C ILE A 125 -0.42 -14.56 6.14
N VAL A 126 0.63 -14.70 5.33
CA VAL A 126 0.75 -15.78 4.34
C VAL A 126 1.16 -17.12 4.98
N MET A 127 1.92 -17.10 6.07
CA MET A 127 2.40 -18.32 6.73
C MET A 127 1.29 -19.33 7.08
N PRO A 128 0.17 -18.95 7.74
CA PRO A 128 -0.93 -19.87 8.01
C PRO A 128 -1.51 -20.55 6.76
N PHE A 129 -1.58 -19.83 5.64
CA PHE A 129 -2.07 -20.42 4.39
C PHE A 129 -1.09 -21.41 3.78
N TYR A 130 0.22 -21.11 3.86
CA TYR A 130 1.26 -22.02 3.39
C TYR A 130 1.25 -23.32 4.19
N PHE A 131 1.32 -23.25 5.52
CA PHE A 131 1.33 -24.44 6.38
C PHE A 131 -0.03 -25.15 6.45
N GLY A 132 -1.12 -24.45 6.16
CA GLY A 132 -2.47 -25.02 6.09
C GLY A 132 -2.81 -25.74 4.79
N ASN A 133 -1.85 -25.96 3.88
CA ASN A 133 -2.09 -26.60 2.57
C ASN A 133 -3.11 -25.86 1.67
N ASN A 134 -3.22 -24.54 1.80
CA ASN A 134 -4.19 -23.71 1.06
C ASN A 134 -3.57 -22.92 -0.11
N MET A 135 -2.36 -23.28 -0.58
CA MET A 135 -1.68 -22.61 -1.70
C MET A 135 -1.67 -23.46 -2.97
N SER A 136 -1.29 -22.86 -4.11
CA SER A 136 -1.16 -23.58 -5.37
C SER A 136 0.01 -24.57 -5.37
N THR A 137 -0.08 -25.66 -6.15
CA THR A 137 1.02 -26.64 -6.31
C THR A 137 2.31 -25.98 -6.80
N ALA A 138 2.21 -25.00 -7.70
CA ALA A 138 3.36 -24.25 -8.20
C ALA A 138 4.05 -23.41 -7.10
N TYR A 139 3.29 -22.93 -6.12
CA TYR A 139 3.83 -22.21 -4.97
C TYR A 139 4.55 -23.16 -3.99
N TYR A 140 4.02 -24.36 -3.78
CA TYR A 140 4.69 -25.39 -2.97
C TYR A 140 5.98 -25.92 -3.61
N ALA A 141 6.00 -26.09 -4.94
CA ALA A 141 7.16 -26.61 -5.67
C ALA A 141 8.44 -25.78 -5.49
N LYS A 142 8.29 -24.48 -5.20
CA LYS A 142 9.42 -23.56 -4.94
C LYS A 142 9.95 -23.66 -3.49
N GLY A 143 9.19 -24.28 -2.59
CA GLY A 143 9.53 -24.40 -1.17
C GLY A 143 9.30 -23.12 -0.36
N PHE A 144 9.29 -23.26 0.97
CA PHE A 144 8.90 -22.19 1.91
C PHE A 144 9.78 -20.94 1.78
N VAL A 145 11.11 -21.12 1.69
CA VAL A 145 12.07 -20.01 1.65
C VAL A 145 11.85 -19.14 0.42
N VAL A 146 11.77 -19.74 -0.76
CA VAL A 146 11.58 -18.98 -2.00
C VAL A 146 10.19 -18.39 -2.06
N SER A 147 9.15 -19.17 -1.74
CA SER A 147 7.77 -18.72 -1.90
C SER A 147 7.38 -17.66 -0.87
N VAL A 148 7.61 -17.90 0.41
CA VAL A 148 7.13 -17.01 1.48
C VAL A 148 8.16 -15.93 1.80
N LEU A 149 9.42 -16.28 2.03
CA LEU A 149 10.41 -15.28 2.48
C LEU A 149 10.92 -14.41 1.32
N VAL A 150 11.19 -15.01 0.16
CA VAL A 150 11.73 -14.27 -1.00
C VAL A 150 10.61 -13.62 -1.80
N LEU A 151 9.65 -14.39 -2.34
CA LEU A 151 8.61 -13.81 -3.20
C LEU A 151 7.67 -12.89 -2.43
N VAL A 152 7.12 -13.34 -1.28
CA VAL A 152 6.24 -12.46 -0.48
C VAL A 152 7.05 -11.46 0.34
N GLY A 153 8.02 -11.89 1.16
CA GLY A 153 8.77 -10.97 2.03
C GLY A 153 9.60 -9.95 1.26
N LEU A 154 10.68 -10.40 0.60
CA LEU A 154 11.60 -9.51 -0.11
C LEU A 154 10.93 -8.85 -1.33
N GLY A 155 10.11 -9.59 -2.07
CA GLY A 155 9.36 -9.06 -3.21
C GLY A 155 8.46 -7.91 -2.82
N THR A 156 7.74 -8.01 -1.69
CA THR A 156 6.91 -6.90 -1.17
C THR A 156 7.76 -5.71 -0.77
N VAL A 157 8.94 -5.89 -0.17
CA VAL A 157 9.82 -4.77 0.16
C VAL A 157 10.21 -3.98 -1.10
N ILE A 158 10.72 -4.67 -2.12
CA ILE A 158 11.15 -4.03 -3.38
C ILE A 158 9.96 -3.35 -4.07
N HIS A 159 8.86 -4.07 -4.20
CA HIS A 159 7.63 -3.58 -4.85
C HIS A 159 7.07 -2.34 -4.13
N SER A 160 7.02 -2.38 -2.80
CA SER A 160 6.53 -1.30 -1.95
C SER A 160 7.40 -0.04 -2.08
N MET A 161 8.73 -0.19 -2.19
CA MET A 161 9.63 0.94 -2.44
C MET A 161 9.43 1.58 -3.82
N VAL A 162 9.21 0.77 -4.86
CA VAL A 162 8.92 1.26 -6.22
C VAL A 162 7.60 2.04 -6.23
N ASP A 163 6.53 1.44 -5.69
CA ASP A 163 5.21 2.09 -5.60
C ASP A 163 5.26 3.37 -4.77
N PHE A 164 6.05 3.39 -3.69
CA PHE A 164 6.25 4.58 -2.89
C PHE A 164 6.90 5.71 -3.70
N TYR A 165 7.98 5.41 -4.44
CA TYR A 165 8.64 6.41 -5.29
C TYR A 165 7.67 6.96 -6.35
N LEU A 166 6.91 6.08 -7.01
CA LEU A 166 5.86 6.49 -7.95
C LEU A 166 4.83 7.42 -7.28
N ALA A 167 4.38 7.08 -6.09
CA ALA A 167 3.45 7.91 -5.33
C ALA A 167 4.01 9.31 -5.04
N GLN A 168 5.31 9.43 -4.72
CA GLN A 168 5.94 10.73 -4.51
C GLN A 168 5.97 11.58 -5.79
N VAL A 169 6.34 10.96 -6.91
CA VAL A 169 6.39 11.64 -8.21
C VAL A 169 4.99 12.12 -8.62
N ILE A 170 3.95 11.32 -8.37
CA ILE A 170 2.55 11.66 -8.67
C ILE A 170 2.00 12.72 -7.71
N TRP A 171 2.38 12.68 -6.43
CA TRP A 171 1.81 13.59 -5.43
C TRP A 171 2.29 15.04 -5.57
N LYS A 172 3.53 15.25 -6.05
CA LYS A 172 4.10 16.60 -6.28
C LYS A 172 3.24 17.48 -7.23
N PRO A 173 2.79 17.02 -8.40
CA PRO A 173 1.87 17.80 -9.25
C PRO A 173 0.43 17.85 -8.71
N VAL A 174 -0.07 16.77 -8.08
CA VAL A 174 -1.45 16.72 -7.56
C VAL A 174 -1.70 17.80 -6.51
N THR A 175 -0.75 18.02 -5.59
CA THR A 175 -0.87 19.07 -4.55
C THR A 175 -0.87 20.49 -5.10
N LYS A 176 -0.34 20.70 -6.32
CA LYS A 176 -0.40 22.00 -7.02
C LYS A 176 -1.72 22.20 -7.76
N ALA A 177 -2.27 21.12 -8.30
CA ALA A 177 -3.49 21.16 -9.11
C ALA A 177 -4.78 21.14 -8.27
N VAL A 178 -4.76 20.50 -7.09
CA VAL A 178 -5.95 20.28 -6.27
C VAL A 178 -5.72 20.76 -4.83
N LYS A 179 -6.65 21.55 -4.30
CA LYS A 179 -6.69 21.89 -2.87
C LYS A 179 -7.19 20.68 -2.09
N ILE A 180 -6.26 19.92 -1.54
CA ILE A 180 -6.56 18.75 -0.71
C ILE A 180 -6.48 19.19 0.77
N PRO A 181 -7.46 18.83 1.62
CA PRO A 181 -7.29 18.93 3.06
C PRO A 181 -6.19 17.96 3.49
N VAL A 182 -5.01 18.50 3.83
CA VAL A 182 -3.84 17.70 4.23
C VAL A 182 -3.56 17.95 5.70
N ASP A 183 -3.56 16.89 6.51
CA ASP A 183 -3.18 16.94 7.93
C ASP A 183 -1.69 16.59 8.14
N VAL A 184 -1.07 15.94 7.15
CA VAL A 184 0.35 15.64 7.11
C VAL A 184 1.05 16.79 6.37
N SER A 185 1.81 17.62 7.07
CA SER A 185 2.50 18.77 6.46
C SER A 185 3.69 18.34 5.58
N VAL A 186 3.44 17.76 4.40
CA VAL A 186 4.53 17.33 3.51
C VAL A 186 5.22 18.55 2.90
N LYS A 187 6.44 18.87 3.37
CA LYS A 187 7.29 19.89 2.77
C LYS A 187 8.22 19.26 1.74
N TYR A 188 7.82 19.28 0.48
CA TYR A 188 8.74 18.95 -0.62
C TYR A 188 9.79 20.05 -0.74
N ASN A 189 11.08 19.70 -0.73
CA ASN A 189 12.08 20.61 -1.28
C ASN A 189 11.90 20.66 -2.81
N LEU A 190 11.97 21.89 -3.35
CA LEU A 190 11.87 22.20 -4.77
C LEU A 190 12.86 21.36 -5.58
#